data_AF-A0A194R7H9-F1
#
_entry.id   AF-A0A194R7H9-F1
#
_cell.length_a   1.000
_cell.length_b   1.000
_cell.length_c   1.000
_cell.angle_alpha   90.00
_cell.angle_beta   90.00
_cell.angle_gamma   90.00
#
_symmetry.space_group_name_H-M   'P 1'
#
loop_
_entity.id
_entity.type
_entity.pdbx_description
1 polymer ?
#
loop_
_entity_poly.entity_id
_entity_poly.type
_entity_poly.pdbx_seq_one_letter_code
_entity_poly.pdbx_strand_id
1 'polypeptide(L)'
;QLTNLAPILSSQIHTSAPLCRVVSGKYRITKKRDRPLTYEMANPPHFIAHRKSWNSWNTSSLKGGLRRSETAVEDEFIRRFMTGTWHGLVCSEVIIKRQFNHIRVSAIIRRAVSPTKMYFLLGYTEELLSNWIQCPVTLELQTVDSFQDVVFKYI
;
A
#
# COMPACT_ATOMS: atom_id res chain seq x y z
N GLN A 1 38.47 -18.32 -43.02
CA GLN A 1 37.28 -17.96 -43.82
C GLN A 1 36.10 -18.73 -43.25
N LEU A 2 35.21 -18.03 -42.54
CA LEU A 2 33.75 -18.10 -42.71
C LEU A 2 33.11 -17.31 -41.56
N THR A 3 32.61 -16.16 -41.96
CA THR A 3 31.88 -15.14 -41.24
C THR A 3 30.47 -15.60 -40.81
N ASN A 4 29.93 -14.88 -39.82
CA ASN A 4 28.52 -14.55 -39.65
C ASN A 4 27.53 -15.69 -39.36
N LEU A 5 27.12 -15.80 -38.10
CA LEU A 5 25.72 -16.08 -37.75
C LEU A 5 25.36 -15.28 -36.49
N ALA A 6 25.21 -13.95 -36.63
CA ALA A 6 24.38 -13.20 -35.71
C ALA A 6 22.97 -13.82 -35.76
N PRO A 7 22.29 -14.08 -34.62
CA PRO A 7 20.90 -14.49 -34.66
C PRO A 7 20.12 -13.35 -35.32
N ILE A 8 19.63 -13.61 -36.51
CA ILE A 8 18.63 -12.78 -37.19
C ILE A 8 17.52 -12.58 -36.15
N LEU A 9 17.33 -11.34 -35.70
CA LEU A 9 16.12 -10.91 -35.02
C LEU A 9 14.96 -11.21 -35.98
N SER A 10 14.42 -12.41 -35.90
CA SER A 10 13.19 -12.75 -36.60
C SER A 10 12.13 -11.83 -36.02
N SER A 11 11.59 -10.93 -36.84
CA SER A 11 10.41 -10.17 -36.47
C SER A 11 9.27 -11.19 -36.34
N GLN A 12 8.99 -11.63 -35.11
CA GLN A 12 7.91 -12.57 -34.87
C GLN A 12 6.59 -11.83 -35.05
N ILE A 13 5.85 -12.16 -36.12
CA ILE A 13 4.49 -11.68 -36.33
C ILE A 13 3.59 -12.48 -35.40
N HIS A 14 3.05 -11.81 -34.38
CA HIS A 14 2.06 -12.40 -33.50
C HIS A 14 0.70 -12.42 -34.22
N THR A 15 0.25 -13.57 -34.71
CA THR A 15 -1.00 -13.71 -35.49
C THR A 15 -2.26 -13.86 -34.63
N SER A 16 -2.12 -14.05 -33.32
CA SER A 16 -3.26 -14.10 -32.40
C SER A 16 -3.73 -12.70 -32.02
N ALA A 17 -5.04 -12.50 -31.89
CA ALA A 17 -5.61 -11.25 -31.37
C ALA A 17 -4.99 -10.89 -29.99
N PRO A 18 -4.61 -9.62 -29.74
CA PRO A 18 -4.10 -9.22 -28.45
C PRO A 18 -5.18 -9.39 -27.38
N LEU A 19 -4.94 -10.29 -26.42
CA LEU A 19 -5.79 -10.42 -25.24
C LEU A 19 -5.50 -9.24 -24.30
N CYS A 20 -6.28 -8.16 -24.40
CA CYS A 20 -6.20 -6.98 -23.52
C CYS A 20 -6.72 -7.28 -22.09
N ARG A 21 -6.08 -8.23 -21.40
CA ARG A 21 -6.45 -8.59 -20.03
C ARG A 21 -5.89 -7.56 -19.04
N VAL A 22 -6.78 -6.84 -18.36
CA VAL A 22 -6.40 -5.87 -17.32
C VAL A 22 -5.94 -6.60 -16.05
N VAL A 23 -4.66 -6.44 -15.70
CA VAL A 23 -4.01 -7.07 -14.51
C VAL A 23 -3.85 -6.11 -13.34
N SER A 24 -3.92 -4.79 -13.57
CA SER A 24 -3.68 -3.78 -12.53
C SER A 24 -4.62 -3.94 -11.33
N GLY A 25 -4.04 -4.00 -10.13
CA GLY A 25 -4.74 -4.12 -8.86
C GLY A 25 -5.62 -5.36 -8.69
N LYS A 26 -5.36 -6.44 -9.44
CA LYS A 26 -6.11 -7.70 -9.37
C LYS A 26 -5.20 -8.85 -8.95
N TYR A 27 -5.60 -9.55 -7.88
CA TYR A 27 -4.96 -10.81 -7.50
C TYR A 27 -5.52 -11.97 -8.33
N ARG A 28 -4.61 -12.82 -8.83
CA ARG A 28 -4.98 -14.02 -9.61
C ARG A 28 -5.45 -15.11 -8.66
N ILE A 29 -6.59 -15.72 -9.00
CA ILE A 29 -7.17 -16.88 -8.31
C ILE A 29 -6.15 -18.02 -8.30
N THR A 30 -5.94 -18.62 -7.14
CA THR A 30 -5.05 -19.77 -6.96
C THR A 30 -5.83 -21.06 -7.23
N LYS A 31 -5.13 -22.14 -7.62
CA LYS A 31 -5.79 -23.43 -7.88
C LYS A 31 -6.41 -24.03 -6.61
N LYS A 32 -5.77 -23.82 -5.46
CA LYS A 32 -6.17 -24.37 -4.17
C LYS A 32 -7.07 -23.46 -3.35
N ARG A 33 -7.28 -22.21 -3.79
CA ARG A 33 -8.01 -21.17 -3.05
C ARG A 33 -7.48 -20.96 -1.63
N ASP A 34 -6.17 -21.01 -1.47
CA ASP A 34 -5.47 -20.97 -0.19
C ASP A 34 -4.95 -19.58 0.17
N ARG A 35 -4.97 -18.62 -0.77
CA ARG A 35 -4.43 -17.28 -0.54
C ARG A 35 -5.46 -16.40 0.18
N PRO A 36 -5.18 -15.95 1.42
CA PRO A 36 -6.03 -14.99 2.11
C PRO A 36 -5.88 -13.59 1.49
N LEU A 37 -6.99 -12.87 1.35
CA LEU A 37 -7.02 -11.46 0.97
C LEU A 37 -7.78 -10.64 2.00
N THR A 38 -7.25 -9.46 2.30
CA THR A 38 -7.96 -8.42 3.05
C THR A 38 -9.01 -7.75 2.17
N TYR A 39 -9.92 -6.99 2.79
CA TYR A 39 -10.97 -6.26 2.09
C TYR A 39 -10.42 -5.33 0.98
N GLU A 40 -9.35 -4.58 1.28
CA GLU A 40 -8.71 -3.66 0.34
C GLU A 40 -8.10 -4.38 -0.87
N MET A 41 -7.49 -5.55 -0.64
CA MET A 41 -6.90 -6.39 -1.68
C MET A 41 -7.95 -7.12 -2.52
N ALA A 42 -9.09 -7.46 -1.93
CA ALA A 42 -10.15 -8.23 -2.57
C ALA A 42 -10.91 -7.45 -3.64
N ASN A 43 -10.90 -6.11 -3.56
CA ASN A 43 -11.64 -5.21 -4.43
C ASN A 43 -10.72 -4.61 -5.53
N PRO A 44 -10.99 -4.85 -6.82
CA PRO A 44 -10.22 -4.26 -7.92
C PRO A 44 -10.35 -2.73 -8.02
N PRO A 45 -9.44 -2.05 -8.75
CA PRO A 45 -9.36 -0.59 -8.79
C PRO A 45 -10.63 0.13 -9.29
N HIS A 46 -11.41 -0.48 -10.18
CA HIS A 46 -12.65 0.12 -10.68
C HIS A 46 -13.78 0.18 -9.64
N PHE A 47 -13.60 -0.42 -8.46
CA PHE A 47 -14.54 -0.27 -7.33
C PHE A 47 -14.08 0.76 -6.30
N ILE A 48 -13.03 1.54 -6.58
CA ILE A 48 -12.71 2.74 -5.80
C ILE A 48 -13.90 3.69 -5.90
N ALA A 49 -14.29 4.27 -4.77
CA ALA A 49 -15.49 5.08 -4.56
C ALA A 49 -16.85 4.34 -4.57
N HIS A 50 -16.87 3.02 -4.80
CA HIS A 50 -18.09 2.22 -4.74
C HIS A 50 -18.09 1.20 -3.60
N ARG A 51 -17.02 0.41 -3.50
CA ARG A 51 -16.83 -0.61 -2.44
C ARG A 51 -15.67 -0.23 -1.54
N LYS A 52 -14.55 0.17 -2.14
CA LYS A 52 -13.37 0.65 -1.40
C LYS A 52 -13.23 2.16 -1.52
N SER A 53 -12.66 2.78 -0.50
CA SER A 53 -12.38 4.22 -0.46
C SER A 53 -10.91 4.50 -0.80
N TRP A 54 -10.43 5.70 -0.50
CA TRP A 54 -9.03 6.09 -0.68
C TRP A 54 -8.22 5.85 0.59
N ASN A 55 -6.98 5.40 0.42
CA ASN A 55 -6.04 5.16 1.53
C ASN A 55 -5.31 6.43 1.98
N SER A 56 -5.38 7.51 1.20
CA SER A 56 -4.87 8.83 1.57
C SER A 56 -5.96 9.86 1.38
N TRP A 57 -6.21 10.64 2.43
CA TRP A 57 -7.18 11.73 2.44
C TRP A 57 -6.43 13.05 2.60
N ASN A 58 -6.48 13.88 1.56
CA ASN A 58 -5.85 15.19 1.53
C ASN A 58 -6.58 16.11 0.51
N THR A 59 -6.18 17.38 0.47
CA THR A 59 -6.81 18.39 -0.41
C THR A 59 -6.01 18.67 -1.69
N SER A 60 -4.91 17.95 -1.94
CA SER A 60 -3.97 18.28 -3.03
C SER A 60 -4.54 17.97 -4.42
N SER A 61 -5.34 16.91 -4.55
CA SER A 61 -5.97 16.51 -5.82
C SER A 61 -7.29 17.24 -6.13
N LEU A 62 -7.72 18.16 -5.27
CA LEU A 62 -8.90 18.98 -5.54
C LEU A 62 -8.61 19.99 -6.65
N LYS A 63 -9.64 20.37 -7.42
CA LYS A 63 -9.53 21.40 -8.45
C LYS A 63 -9.10 22.72 -7.79
N GLY A 64 -7.92 23.22 -8.15
CA GLY A 64 -7.35 24.42 -7.54
C GLY A 64 -6.62 24.19 -6.21
N GLY A 65 -6.24 22.95 -5.90
CA GLY A 65 -5.43 22.61 -4.73
C GLY A 65 -4.13 23.41 -4.69
N LEU A 66 -3.83 24.00 -3.54
CA LEU A 66 -2.66 24.86 -3.33
C LEU A 66 -1.33 24.09 -3.30
N ARG A 67 -1.36 22.86 -2.77
CA ARG A 67 -0.18 22.02 -2.60
C ARG A 67 -0.01 21.12 -3.82
N ARG A 68 1.18 21.18 -4.45
CA ARG A 68 1.56 20.30 -5.57
C ARG A 68 1.65 18.83 -5.12
N SER A 69 1.97 17.95 -6.05
CA SER A 69 2.09 16.48 -5.89
C SER A 69 3.13 15.99 -4.85
N GLU A 70 3.78 16.87 -4.09
CA GLU A 70 4.70 16.54 -2.99
C GLU A 70 4.04 15.63 -1.94
N THR A 71 2.76 15.86 -1.67
CA THR A 71 1.96 15.03 -0.74
C THR A 71 2.02 13.54 -1.09
N ALA A 72 2.05 13.19 -2.38
CA ALA A 72 2.11 11.79 -2.80
C ALA A 72 3.48 11.15 -2.49
N VAL A 73 4.56 11.92 -2.59
CA VAL A 73 5.92 11.46 -2.26
C VAL A 73 6.05 11.25 -0.77
N GLU A 74 5.56 12.19 0.04
CA GLU A 74 5.52 12.07 1.49
C GLU A 74 4.69 10.87 1.95
N ASP A 75 3.52 10.64 1.34
CA ASP A 75 2.64 9.52 1.69
C ASP A 75 3.28 8.17 1.35
N GLU A 76 3.97 8.05 0.21
CA GLU A 76 4.72 6.83 -0.16
C GLU A 76 5.91 6.61 0.79
N PHE A 77 6.59 7.67 1.20
CA PHE A 77 7.65 7.59 2.22
C PHE A 77 7.10 7.06 3.54
N ILE A 78 5.99 7.62 4.05
CA ILE A 78 5.34 7.17 5.29
C ILE A 78 4.97 5.69 5.19
N ARG A 79 4.41 5.24 4.06
CA ARG A 79 4.04 3.82 3.85
C ARG A 79 5.24 2.89 3.92
N ARG A 80 6.34 3.24 3.26
CA ARG A 80 7.57 2.45 3.27
C ARG A 80 8.21 2.43 4.65
N PHE A 81 8.26 3.59 5.30
CA PHE A 81 8.78 3.72 6.66
C PHE A 81 7.96 2.89 7.65
N MET A 82 6.63 2.92 7.57
CA MET A 82 5.75 2.10 8.40
C MET A 82 5.97 0.61 8.14
N THR A 83 6.05 0.19 6.88
CA THR A 83 6.27 -1.22 6.53
C THR A 83 7.65 -1.73 6.98
N GLY A 84 8.67 -0.86 6.97
CA GLY A 84 10.01 -1.18 7.45
C GLY A 84 10.10 -1.23 8.98
N THR A 85 9.56 -0.23 9.66
CA THR A 85 9.64 -0.09 11.13
C THR A 85 8.74 -1.08 11.84
N TRP A 86 7.49 -1.22 11.39
CA TRP A 86 6.50 -2.17 11.91
C TRP A 86 6.55 -3.48 11.14
N HIS A 87 7.75 -4.06 11.05
CA HIS A 87 8.05 -5.19 10.17
C HIS A 87 7.17 -6.41 10.46
N GLY A 88 6.35 -6.78 9.47
CA GLY A 88 5.43 -7.90 9.58
C GLY A 88 4.37 -7.73 10.67
N LEU A 89 4.16 -6.53 11.22
CA LEU A 89 3.12 -6.27 12.22
C LEU A 89 1.86 -5.65 11.60
N VAL A 90 2.03 -4.90 10.52
CA VAL A 90 0.95 -4.26 9.76
C VAL A 90 0.14 -5.32 9.01
N CYS A 91 -1.15 -5.42 9.30
CA CYS A 91 -2.06 -6.41 8.72
C CYS A 91 -2.80 -5.89 7.48
N SER A 92 -3.13 -4.59 7.44
CA SER A 92 -3.85 -3.94 6.34
C SER A 92 -3.01 -2.83 5.70
N GLU A 93 -3.47 -2.28 4.57
CA GLU A 93 -2.84 -1.08 4.02
C GLU A 93 -2.95 0.09 5.02
N VAL A 94 -1.90 0.91 5.11
CA VAL A 94 -1.84 2.07 6.03
C VAL A 94 -2.77 3.17 5.51
N ILE A 95 -3.56 3.78 6.39
CA ILE A 95 -4.46 4.88 6.03
C ILE A 95 -3.83 6.18 6.51
N ILE A 96 -3.72 7.17 5.62
CA ILE A 96 -3.14 8.47 5.92
C ILE A 96 -4.24 9.52 5.81
N LYS A 97 -4.43 10.31 6.86
CA LYS A 97 -5.40 11.40 6.91
C LYS A 97 -4.64 12.70 7.18
N ARG A 98 -4.77 13.67 6.29
CA ARG A 98 -4.16 14.99 6.46
C ARG A 98 -5.25 16.00 6.79
N GLN A 99 -5.16 16.56 7.99
CA GLN A 99 -6.05 17.61 8.48
C GLN A 99 -5.19 18.84 8.73
N PHE A 100 -5.23 19.80 7.80
CA PHE A 100 -4.35 20.96 7.82
C PHE A 100 -2.87 20.52 7.94
N ASN A 101 -2.11 21.07 8.89
CA ASN A 101 -0.71 20.71 9.15
C ASN A 101 -0.55 19.37 9.89
N HIS A 102 -1.64 18.75 10.33
CA HIS A 102 -1.57 17.53 11.13
C HIS A 102 -1.74 16.29 10.27
N ILE A 103 -0.81 15.33 10.40
CA ILE A 103 -0.87 14.05 9.71
C ILE A 103 -1.26 12.97 10.71
N ARG A 104 -2.37 12.28 10.45
CA ARG A 104 -2.78 11.10 11.21
C ARG A 104 -2.55 9.86 10.39
N VAL A 105 -1.74 8.95 10.92
CA VAL A 105 -1.41 7.68 10.29
C VAL A 105 -2.13 6.57 11.03
N SER A 106 -3.15 5.98 10.42
CA SER A 106 -3.93 4.89 11.00
C SER A 106 -3.48 3.54 10.44
N ALA A 107 -3.27 2.55 11.30
CA ALA A 107 -2.89 1.20 10.90
C ALA A 107 -3.51 0.10 11.78
N ILE A 108 -3.85 -1.02 11.16
CA ILE A 108 -4.27 -2.25 11.85
C ILE A 108 -3.04 -3.13 12.06
N ILE A 109 -2.76 -3.50 13.30
CA ILE A 109 -1.55 -4.19 13.73
C ILE A 109 -1.87 -5.48 14.47
N ARG A 110 -1.15 -6.57 14.18
CA ARG A 110 -1.24 -7.81 14.98
C ARG A 110 -0.45 -7.73 16.29
N ARG A 111 -0.99 -8.32 17.35
CA ARG A 111 -0.37 -8.41 18.68
C ARG A 111 0.72 -9.49 18.75
N ALA A 112 1.76 -9.35 17.92
CA ALA A 112 2.89 -10.28 17.91
C ALA A 112 4.06 -9.86 18.83
N VAL A 113 4.01 -8.65 19.39
CA VAL A 113 5.08 -8.05 20.19
C VAL A 113 4.51 -7.54 21.51
N SER A 114 5.33 -7.54 22.58
CA SER A 114 4.96 -7.00 23.89
C SER A 114 4.48 -5.53 23.79
N PRO A 115 3.47 -5.12 24.57
CA PRO A 115 2.96 -3.74 24.57
C PRO A 115 4.04 -2.67 24.77
N THR A 116 5.02 -2.89 25.64
CA THR A 116 6.11 -1.94 25.90
C THR A 116 6.90 -1.59 24.64
N LYS A 117 7.23 -2.58 23.82
CA LYS A 117 7.92 -2.38 22.53
C LYS A 117 7.00 -1.71 21.50
N MET A 118 5.69 -1.99 21.53
CA MET A 118 4.74 -1.28 20.67
C MET A 118 4.66 0.21 21.02
N TYR A 119 4.57 0.56 22.30
CA TYR A 119 4.58 1.96 22.74
C TYR A 119 5.91 2.65 22.45
N PHE A 120 7.03 1.95 22.58
CA PHE A 120 8.34 2.47 22.15
C PHE A 120 8.36 2.77 20.65
N LEU A 121 7.91 1.83 19.80
CA LEU A 121 7.84 2.03 18.36
C LEU A 121 6.87 3.16 18.00
N LEU A 122 5.75 3.28 18.70
CA LEU A 122 4.78 4.36 18.50
C LEU A 122 5.46 5.73 18.70
N GLY A 123 6.08 5.96 19.86
CA GLY A 123 6.79 7.21 20.13
C GLY A 123 7.97 7.44 19.18
N TYR A 124 8.74 6.41 18.86
CA TYR A 124 9.83 6.50 17.87
C TYR A 124 9.30 6.94 16.50
N THR A 125 8.19 6.37 16.02
CA THR A 125 7.63 6.73 14.72
C THR A 125 7.04 8.14 14.69
N GLU A 126 6.34 8.56 15.75
CA GLU A 126 5.76 9.91 15.84
C GLU A 126 6.86 10.97 15.86
N GLU A 127 7.87 10.82 16.72
CA GLU A 127 8.97 11.78 16.84
C GLU A 127 9.81 11.85 15.58
N LEU A 128 10.18 10.70 14.98
CA LEU A 128 11.03 10.70 13.79
C LEU A 128 10.30 11.28 12.58
N LEU A 129 9.02 10.92 12.36
CA LEU A 129 8.24 11.48 11.25
C LEU A 129 7.95 12.96 11.45
N SER A 130 7.68 13.38 12.69
CA SER A 130 7.45 14.79 13.02
C SER A 130 8.67 15.65 12.69
N ASN A 131 9.86 15.20 13.10
CA ASN A 131 11.12 15.89 12.82
C ASN A 131 11.52 15.82 11.33
N TRP A 132 11.19 14.73 10.63
CA TRP A 132 11.55 14.61 9.21
C TRP A 132 10.66 15.47 8.30
N ILE A 133 9.33 15.42 8.50
CA ILE A 133 8.34 16.10 7.65
C ILE A 133 8.07 17.53 8.14
N GLN A 134 8.57 17.90 9.32
CA GLN A 134 8.38 19.22 9.95
C GLN A 134 6.91 19.53 10.24
N CYS A 135 6.15 18.50 10.62
CA CYS A 135 4.73 18.62 10.92
C CYS A 135 4.33 17.62 12.02
N PRO A 136 3.35 17.95 12.89
CA PRO A 136 2.93 17.02 13.93
C PRO A 136 2.27 15.78 13.32
N VAL A 137 2.79 14.60 13.68
CA VAL A 137 2.29 13.29 13.24
C VAL A 137 1.73 12.52 14.44
N THR A 138 0.50 12.03 14.32
CA THR A 138 -0.13 11.13 15.31
C THR A 138 -0.38 9.76 14.70
N LEU A 139 0.00 8.71 15.42
CA LEU A 139 -0.17 7.32 15.01
C LEU A 139 -1.43 6.72 15.67
N GLU A 140 -2.45 6.40 14.89
CA GLU A 140 -3.69 5.77 15.35
C GLU A 140 -3.61 4.24 15.12
N LEU A 141 -3.25 3.47 16.16
CA LEU A 141 -3.11 2.03 16.06
C LEU A 141 -4.36 1.28 16.53
N GLN A 142 -4.81 0.33 15.72
CA GLN A 142 -5.82 -0.65 16.12
C GLN A 142 -5.18 -2.03 16.18
N THR A 143 -5.28 -2.70 17.33
CA THR A 143 -4.68 -4.02 17.53
C THR A 143 -5.66 -5.16 17.24
N VAL A 144 -5.15 -6.23 16.63
CA VAL A 144 -5.88 -7.47 16.32
C VAL A 144 -5.07 -8.65 16.85
N ASP A 145 -5.72 -9.76 17.23
CA ASP A 145 -5.02 -10.96 17.71
C ASP A 145 -4.20 -11.62 16.60
N SER A 146 -4.84 -11.90 15.47
CA SER A 146 -4.23 -12.64 14.38
C SER A 146 -4.42 -11.96 13.03
N PHE A 147 -3.62 -12.35 12.03
CA PHE A 147 -3.84 -11.90 10.65
C PHE A 147 -5.16 -12.44 10.07
N GLN A 148 -5.64 -13.59 10.57
CA GLN A 148 -6.84 -14.26 10.08
C GLN A 148 -8.10 -13.40 10.30
N ASP A 149 -8.13 -12.61 11.36
CA ASP A 149 -9.27 -11.75 11.70
C ASP A 149 -9.48 -10.59 10.69
N VAL A 150 -8.45 -10.26 9.90
CA VAL A 150 -8.50 -9.21 8.85
C VAL A 150 -8.78 -9.82 7.46
N VAL A 151 -8.84 -11.15 7.36
CA VAL A 151 -9.09 -11.83 6.10
C VAL A 151 -10.56 -11.69 5.71
N PHE A 152 -10.79 -11.19 4.50
CA PHE A 152 -12.13 -11.02 3.94
C PHE A 152 -12.55 -12.21 3.08
N LYS A 153 -11.64 -12.72 2.24
CA LYS A 153 -11.92 -13.87 1.36
C LYS A 153 -10.64 -14.64 1.03
N TYR A 154 -10.81 -15.90 0.68
CA TYR A 154 -9.75 -16.74 0.12
C TYR A 154 -9.92 -16.88 -1.40
N ILE A 155 -8.83 -16.80 -2.15
CA ILE A 155 -8.82 -16.89 -3.63
C ILE A 155 -7.81 -17.90 -4.17
#